data_AF-A0A538BSM3-F1
#
_entry.id   AF-A0A538BSM3-F1
#
_cell.length_a   1.000
_cell.length_b   1.000
_cell.length_c   1.000
_cell.angle_alpha   90.00
_cell.angle_beta   90.00
_cell.angle_gamma   90.00
#
_symmetry.space_group_name_H-M   'P 1'
#
loop_
_entity.id
_entity.type
_entity.pdbx_description
1 polymer ?
#
loop_
_entity_poly.entity_id
_entity_poly.type
_entity_poly.pdbx_seq_one_letter_code
_entity_poly.pdbx_strand_id
1 'polypeptide(L)'
;AGLHFTPELLARLDVERVTLHIGLDTFRPLAVDDLDDHVLHGERYAVEPAAWERIAAASRVVAVGTTTVRVLETLARGAPLKGRTDLFVTPGFEFRRVGALVTNFHLPRSTLLALVMAFAGIEETRELYAEAIRERYRFYSFGDAMLVL
;
A
#
# COMPACT_ATOMS: atom_id res chain seq x y z
N ALA A 1 7.48 4.10 -3.64
CA ALA A 1 6.58 3.91 -4.79
C ALA A 1 6.23 5.22 -5.48
N GLY A 2 5.70 6.23 -4.76
CA GLY A 2 5.36 7.53 -5.37
C GLY A 2 6.52 8.27 -6.06
N LEU A 3 7.77 8.00 -5.66
CA LEU A 3 8.98 8.59 -6.27
C LEU A 3 9.23 8.15 -7.72
N HIS A 4 8.53 7.13 -8.21
CA HIS A 4 8.59 6.69 -9.62
C HIS A 4 7.79 7.60 -10.56
N PHE A 5 6.96 8.49 -10.01
CA PHE A 5 6.09 9.36 -10.80
C PHE A 5 6.73 10.72 -10.99
N THR A 6 7.14 11.01 -12.23
CA THR A 6 7.67 12.32 -12.60
C THR A 6 6.54 13.34 -12.76
N PRO A 7 6.82 14.66 -12.70
CA PRO A 7 5.82 15.69 -12.97
C PRO A 7 5.11 15.51 -14.31
N GLU A 8 5.83 15.09 -15.35
CA GLU A 8 5.30 14.85 -16.69
C GLU A 8 4.34 13.66 -16.72
N LEU A 9 4.64 12.60 -15.96
CA LEU A 9 3.73 11.47 -15.82
C LEU A 9 2.48 11.86 -15.02
N LEU A 10 2.65 12.56 -13.90
CA LEU A 10 1.54 13.01 -13.06
C LEU A 10 0.58 13.94 -13.82
N ALA A 11 1.10 14.81 -14.69
CA ALA A 11 0.28 15.70 -15.51
C ALA A 11 -0.66 14.98 -16.49
N ARG A 12 -0.43 13.68 -16.75
CA ARG A 12 -1.24 12.84 -17.66
C ARG A 12 -2.25 11.96 -16.93
N LEU A 13 -2.31 12.04 -15.61
CA LEU A 13 -3.13 11.17 -14.77
C LEU A 13 -4.14 11.99 -13.99
N ASP A 14 -5.27 11.38 -13.65
CA ASP A 14 -6.17 11.92 -12.65
C ASP A 14 -5.68 11.51 -11.26
N VAL A 15 -5.14 12.46 -10.50
CA VAL A 15 -4.41 12.18 -9.26
C VAL A 15 -5.09 12.86 -8.08
N GLU A 16 -5.37 12.06 -7.07
CA GLU A 16 -5.75 12.52 -5.74
C GLU A 16 -4.65 12.25 -4.71
N ARG A 17 -4.64 13.04 -3.64
CA ARG A 17 -3.61 12.96 -2.59
C ARG A 17 -4.22 12.66 -1.23
N VAL A 18 -3.59 11.72 -0.54
CA VAL A 18 -3.80 11.47 0.89
C VAL A 18 -2.53 11.82 1.64
N THR A 19 -2.67 12.32 2.86
CA THR A 19 -1.53 12.62 3.72
C THR A 19 -1.44 11.58 4.81
N LEU A 20 -0.25 10.97 4.96
CA LEU A 20 0.07 10.14 6.13
C LEU A 20 1.36 10.61 6.79
N HIS A 21 1.27 10.81 8.10
CA HIS A 21 2.42 11.05 8.96
C HIS A 21 2.96 9.71 9.43
N ILE A 22 3.93 9.22 8.68
CA ILE A 22 4.63 7.96 8.93
C ILE A 22 5.60 8.17 10.11
N GLY A 23 5.47 7.33 11.13
CA GLY A 23 6.43 7.26 12.23
C GLY A 23 7.62 6.36 11.88
N LEU A 24 8.70 6.40 12.66
CA LEU A 24 9.87 5.53 12.45
C LEU A 24 9.51 4.03 12.50
N ASP A 25 8.40 3.69 13.15
CA ASP A 25 7.99 2.31 13.40
C ASP A 25 7.48 1.57 12.15
N THR A 26 7.02 2.29 11.13
CA THR A 26 6.51 1.71 9.87
C THR A 26 7.57 0.93 9.10
N PHE A 27 8.85 1.22 9.32
CA PHE A 27 9.98 0.56 8.68
C PHE A 27 10.65 -0.50 9.57
N ARG A 28 10.15 -0.74 10.80
CA ARG A 28 10.74 -1.75 11.67
C ARG A 28 10.48 -3.15 11.09
N PRO A 29 11.51 -4.02 11.05
CA PRO A 29 11.32 -5.43 10.73
C PRO A 29 10.30 -6.07 11.68
N LEU A 30 9.54 -7.06 11.17
CA LEU A 30 8.73 -7.92 12.03
C LEU A 30 9.67 -8.65 13.01
N ALA A 31 9.55 -8.33 14.29
CA ALA A 31 10.36 -8.90 15.37
C ALA A 31 9.73 -10.14 16.01
N VAL A 32 8.58 -10.57 15.49
CA VAL A 32 7.77 -11.69 16.00
C VAL A 32 7.71 -12.80 14.95
N ASP A 33 7.76 -14.05 15.41
CA ASP A 33 7.66 -15.24 14.54
C ASP A 33 6.26 -15.42 13.96
N ASP A 34 5.22 -14.91 14.65
CA ASP A 34 3.82 -14.92 14.24
C ASP A 34 3.30 -13.51 13.93
N LEU A 35 2.63 -13.35 12.77
CA LEU A 35 2.08 -12.08 12.31
C LEU A 35 0.95 -11.56 13.22
N ASP A 36 0.25 -12.46 13.90
CA ASP A 36 -0.88 -12.15 14.77
C ASP A 36 -0.44 -11.41 16.05
N ASP A 37 0.83 -11.55 16.44
CA ASP A 37 1.42 -10.87 17.61
C ASP A 37 1.99 -9.48 17.27
N HIS A 38 1.96 -9.07 15.99
CA HIS A 38 2.51 -7.78 15.58
C HIS A 38 1.52 -6.63 15.75
N VAL A 39 1.77 -5.76 16.73
CA VAL A 39 1.05 -4.49 16.87
C VAL A 39 1.70 -3.44 15.98
N LEU A 40 0.99 -3.03 14.92
CA LEU A 40 1.43 -1.93 14.08
C LEU A 40 1.10 -0.59 14.76
N HIS A 41 2.12 0.23 15.04
CA HIS A 41 1.89 1.54 15.64
C HIS A 41 1.07 2.42 14.70
N GLY A 42 -0.09 2.90 15.18
CA GLY A 42 -1.00 3.70 14.36
C GLY A 42 -0.34 4.94 13.74
N GLU A 43 -0.61 5.18 12.47
CA GLU A 43 -0.10 6.34 11.73
C GLU A 43 -1.20 7.38 11.57
N ARG A 44 -0.88 8.67 11.74
CA ARG A 44 -1.89 9.73 11.58
C ARG A 44 -2.10 10.03 10.11
N TYR A 45 -3.34 10.01 9.66
CA TYR A 45 -3.70 10.44 8.30
C TYR A 45 -4.61 11.67 8.30
N ALA A 46 -4.59 12.36 7.17
CA ALA A 46 -5.57 13.36 6.81
C ALA A 46 -5.86 13.27 5.31
N VAL A 47 -7.14 13.31 4.96
CA VAL A 47 -7.64 13.37 3.58
C VAL A 47 -8.59 14.53 3.47
N GLU A 48 -8.44 15.34 2.42
CA GLU A 48 -9.36 16.45 2.17
C GLU A 48 -10.73 15.91 1.74
N PRO A 49 -11.85 16.51 2.19
CA PRO A 49 -13.19 16.04 1.83
C PRO A 49 -13.40 15.90 0.32
N ALA A 50 -12.99 16.92 -0.45
CA ALA A 50 -13.11 16.90 -1.91
C ALA A 50 -12.30 15.76 -2.56
N ALA A 51 -11.12 15.44 -2.02
CA ALA A 51 -10.31 14.32 -2.50
C ALA A 51 -11.02 12.98 -2.22
N TRP A 52 -11.56 12.81 -1.01
CA TRP A 52 -12.29 11.59 -0.65
C TRP A 52 -13.56 11.40 -1.48
N GLU A 53 -14.33 12.46 -1.73
CA GLU A 53 -15.52 12.39 -2.57
C GLU A 53 -15.19 11.83 -3.97
N ARG A 54 -14.11 12.34 -4.59
CA ARG A 54 -13.65 11.86 -5.90
C ARG A 54 -13.14 10.41 -5.85
N ILE A 55 -12.35 10.07 -4.84
CA ILE A 55 -11.84 8.70 -4.63
C ILE A 55 -13.00 7.72 -4.40
N ALA A 56 -14.00 8.08 -3.61
CA ALA A 56 -15.15 7.24 -3.29
C ALA A 56 -16.09 7.05 -4.48
N ALA A 57 -16.23 8.07 -5.34
CA ALA A 57 -17.05 8.00 -6.54
C ALA A 57 -16.36 7.27 -7.73
N ALA A 58 -15.04 7.12 -7.71
CA ALA A 58 -14.30 6.48 -8.80
C ALA A 58 -14.72 5.01 -9.00
N SER A 59 -14.80 4.56 -10.25
CA SER A 59 -15.08 3.15 -10.58
C SER A 59 -13.94 2.21 -10.18
N ARG A 60 -12.70 2.71 -10.26
CA ARG A 60 -11.49 1.99 -9.86
C ARG A 60 -10.48 2.97 -9.27
N VAL A 61 -9.87 2.60 -8.16
CA VAL A 61 -8.80 3.39 -7.52
C VAL A 61 -7.49 2.62 -7.59
N VAL A 62 -6.48 3.25 -8.16
CA VAL A 62 -5.09 2.76 -8.18
C VAL A 62 -4.35 3.38 -7.00
N ALA A 63 -4.07 2.61 -5.97
CA ALA A 63 -3.30 3.08 -4.83
C ALA A 63 -1.81 3.10 -5.18
N VAL A 64 -1.15 4.23 -4.94
CA VAL A 64 0.31 4.34 -5.07
C VAL A 64 0.94 4.21 -3.68
N GLY A 65 1.50 3.03 -3.41
CA GLY A 65 2.11 2.65 -2.13
C GLY A 65 1.15 1.95 -1.18
N THR A 66 1.68 0.99 -0.43
CA THR A 66 0.98 0.22 0.63
C THR A 66 0.42 1.12 1.73
N THR A 67 1.10 2.21 2.03
CA THR A 67 0.65 3.23 2.96
C THR A 67 -0.66 3.90 2.54
N THR A 68 -0.79 4.22 1.24
CA THR A 68 -2.02 4.75 0.65
C THR A 68 -3.15 3.74 0.78
N VAL A 69 -2.88 2.46 0.50
CA VAL A 69 -3.86 1.38 0.66
C VAL A 69 -4.47 1.38 2.06
N ARG A 70 -3.63 1.44 3.10
CA ARG A 70 -4.10 1.40 4.49
C ARG A 70 -5.02 2.57 4.82
N VAL A 71 -4.70 3.79 4.35
CA VAL A 71 -5.58 4.96 4.54
C VAL A 71 -6.91 4.77 3.83
N LEU A 72 -6.89 4.40 2.54
CA LEU A 72 -8.09 4.26 1.74
C LEU A 72 -9.03 3.17 2.27
N GLU A 73 -8.46 2.03 2.65
CA GLU A 73 -9.22 0.91 3.23
C GLU A 73 -9.76 1.20 4.64
N THR A 74 -9.06 2.06 5.39
CA THR A 74 -9.56 2.58 6.68
C THR A 74 -10.77 3.50 6.47
N LEU A 75 -10.69 4.44 5.52
CA LEU A 75 -11.80 5.35 5.20
C LEU A 75 -13.00 4.61 4.61
N ALA A 76 -12.76 3.61 3.76
CA ALA A 76 -13.81 2.76 3.19
C ALA A 76 -14.60 1.95 4.23
N ARG A 77 -14.09 1.86 5.47
CA ARG A 77 -14.74 1.23 6.62
C ARG A 77 -15.45 2.22 7.54
N GLY A 78 -15.63 3.46 7.09
CA GLY A 78 -16.38 4.50 7.83
C GLY A 78 -15.56 5.30 8.83
N ALA A 79 -14.22 5.25 8.74
CA ALA A 79 -13.36 6.06 9.58
C ALA A 79 -13.44 7.56 9.19
N PRO A 80 -13.20 8.49 10.14
CA PRO A 80 -13.20 9.92 9.85
C PRO A 80 -12.07 10.31 8.90
N LEU A 81 -12.23 11.39 8.14
CA LEU A 81 -11.22 11.87 7.17
C LEU A 81 -9.88 12.29 7.79
N LYS A 82 -9.83 12.47 9.10
CA LYS A 82 -8.62 12.74 9.89
C LYS A 82 -8.61 11.79 11.07
N GLY A 83 -7.53 11.04 11.25
CA GLY A 83 -7.49 10.01 12.27
C GLY A 83 -6.17 9.28 12.36
N ARG A 84 -6.20 8.10 12.98
CA ARG A 84 -5.08 7.16 13.02
C ARG A 84 -5.51 5.86 12.35
N THR A 85 -4.61 5.25 11.59
CA THR A 85 -4.81 3.91 11.04
C THR A 85 -3.70 3.00 11.56
N ASP A 86 -4.12 1.92 12.20
CA ASP A 86 -3.33 0.75 12.59
C ASP A 86 -3.72 -0.47 11.73
N LEU A 87 -4.46 -0.24 10.62
CA LEU A 87 -4.98 -1.28 9.76
C LEU A 87 -3.85 -2.18 9.28
N PHE A 88 -3.86 -3.43 9.75
CA PHE A 88 -2.93 -4.45 9.33
C PHE A 88 -3.58 -5.32 8.25
N VAL A 89 -2.94 -5.40 7.09
CA VAL A 89 -3.48 -6.07 5.90
C VAL A 89 -2.68 -7.34 5.65
N THR A 90 -3.36 -8.48 5.77
CA THR A 90 -2.82 -9.84 5.64
C THR A 90 -3.68 -10.66 4.66
N PRO A 91 -3.19 -11.81 4.16
CA PRO A 91 -3.97 -12.67 3.29
C PRO A 91 -5.37 -12.98 3.84
N GLY A 92 -6.38 -12.89 2.97
CA GLY A 92 -7.80 -12.97 3.35
C GLY A 92 -8.48 -11.62 3.60
N PHE A 93 -7.73 -10.50 3.52
CA PHE A 93 -8.29 -9.16 3.64
C PHE A 93 -9.23 -8.78 2.48
N GLU A 94 -10.41 -8.26 2.81
CA GLU A 94 -11.38 -7.73 1.83
C GLU A 94 -11.04 -6.29 1.43
N PHE A 95 -10.60 -6.05 0.19
CA PHE A 95 -10.39 -4.69 -0.31
C PHE A 95 -11.72 -4.07 -0.76
N ARG A 96 -12.07 -2.91 -0.19
CA ARG A 96 -13.34 -2.20 -0.46
C ARG A 96 -13.20 -1.02 -1.41
N ARG A 97 -12.02 -0.38 -1.44
CA ARG A 97 -11.81 0.86 -2.20
C ARG A 97 -10.70 0.73 -3.21
N VAL A 98 -9.62 0.04 -2.87
CA VAL A 98 -8.46 -0.12 -3.75
C VAL A 98 -8.71 -1.25 -4.73
N GLY A 99 -8.61 -0.95 -6.03
CA GLY A 99 -8.77 -1.93 -7.12
C GLY A 99 -7.51 -2.14 -7.96
N ALA A 100 -6.41 -1.46 -7.67
CA ALA A 100 -5.09 -1.74 -8.21
C ALA A 100 -4.02 -1.16 -7.27
N LEU A 101 -2.81 -1.71 -7.31
CA LEU A 101 -1.70 -1.29 -6.46
C LEU A 101 -0.44 -1.05 -7.27
N VAL A 102 0.14 0.14 -7.15
CA VAL A 102 1.53 0.40 -7.53
C VAL A 102 2.39 0.41 -6.28
N THR A 103 3.38 -0.46 -6.20
CA THR A 103 4.28 -0.53 -5.03
C THR A 103 5.70 -0.95 -5.41
N ASN A 104 6.65 -0.88 -4.47
CA ASN A 104 8.00 -1.42 -4.68
C ASN A 104 8.04 -2.93 -4.39
N PHE A 105 9.16 -3.59 -4.70
CA PHE A 105 9.46 -4.92 -4.16
C PHE A 105 9.92 -4.83 -2.71
N HIS A 106 9.30 -5.61 -1.84
CA HIS A 106 9.49 -5.57 -0.38
C HIS A 106 10.35 -6.72 0.12
N LEU A 107 10.86 -6.57 1.34
CA LEU A 107 11.64 -7.62 1.99
C LEU A 107 10.78 -8.86 2.32
N PRO A 108 11.37 -10.07 2.28
CA PRO A 108 10.78 -11.24 2.93
C PRO A 108 10.46 -10.95 4.40
N ARG A 109 9.38 -11.55 4.91
CA ARG A 109 8.93 -11.38 6.30
C ARG A 109 8.72 -9.91 6.68
N SER A 110 8.06 -9.14 5.81
CA SER A 110 7.64 -7.76 6.09
C SER A 110 6.12 -7.60 6.03
N THR A 111 5.58 -6.67 6.81
CA THR A 111 4.16 -6.30 6.78
C THR A 111 3.73 -5.79 5.40
N LEU A 112 4.64 -5.14 4.68
CA LEU A 112 4.39 -4.65 3.32
C LEU A 112 4.26 -5.80 2.32
N LEU A 113 5.07 -6.86 2.46
CA LEU A 113 4.93 -8.06 1.64
C LEU A 113 3.63 -8.81 1.96
N ALA A 114 3.23 -8.88 3.23
CA ALA A 114 1.95 -9.47 3.63
C ALA A 114 0.76 -8.76 2.97
N LEU A 115 0.80 -7.42 2.88
CA LEU A 115 -0.21 -6.64 2.15
C LEU A 115 -0.22 -6.96 0.65
N VAL A 116 0.96 -7.09 0.03
CA VAL A 116 1.04 -7.48 -1.39
C VAL A 116 0.46 -8.88 -1.60
N MET A 117 0.77 -9.84 -0.72
CA MET A 117 0.19 -11.19 -0.76
C MET A 117 -1.32 -11.18 -0.55
N ALA A 118 -1.83 -10.29 0.30
CA ALA A 118 -3.27 -10.12 0.47
C ALA A 118 -3.94 -9.60 -0.81
N PHE A 119 -3.26 -8.70 -1.53
CA PHE A 119 -3.79 -8.06 -2.72
C PHE A 119 -3.68 -8.94 -3.98
N ALA A 120 -2.53 -9.59 -4.18
CA ALA A 120 -2.20 -10.34 -5.38
C ALA A 120 -2.43 -11.85 -5.26
N GLY A 121 -2.52 -12.38 -4.04
CA GLY A 121 -2.47 -13.82 -3.76
C GLY A 121 -1.08 -14.28 -3.31
N ILE A 122 -1.01 -15.31 -2.46
CA ILE A 122 0.24 -15.77 -1.85
C ILE A 122 1.13 -16.43 -2.90
N GLU A 123 0.56 -17.36 -3.66
CA GLU A 123 1.23 -18.13 -4.71
C GLU A 123 1.70 -17.21 -5.84
N GLU A 124 0.82 -16.33 -6.31
CA GLU A 124 1.07 -15.34 -7.35
C GLU A 124 2.19 -14.38 -6.94
N THR A 125 2.20 -13.95 -5.67
CA THR A 125 3.27 -13.10 -5.14
C THR A 125 4.61 -13.86 -5.11
N ARG A 126 4.61 -15.14 -4.74
CA ARG A 126 5.86 -15.95 -4.75
C ARG A 126 6.42 -16.08 -6.15
N GLU A 127 5.56 -16.37 -7.14
CA GLU A 127 5.96 -16.49 -8.54
C GLU A 127 6.49 -15.16 -9.09
N LEU A 128 5.78 -14.05 -8.84
CA LEU A 128 6.21 -12.71 -9.22
C LEU A 128 7.59 -12.36 -8.64
N TYR A 129 7.84 -12.68 -7.37
CA TYR A 129 9.13 -12.39 -6.72
C TYR A 129 10.25 -13.28 -7.25
N ALA A 130 9.98 -14.56 -7.52
CA ALA A 130 10.95 -15.46 -8.14
C ALA A 130 11.36 -14.96 -9.53
N GLU A 131 10.37 -14.51 -10.32
CA GLU A 131 10.60 -13.91 -11.63
C GLU A 131 11.41 -12.62 -11.54
N ALA A 132 11.05 -11.71 -10.63
CA ALA A 132 11.78 -10.47 -10.43
C ALA A 132 13.25 -10.71 -10.03
N ILE A 133 13.53 -11.75 -9.23
CA ILE A 133 14.90 -12.14 -8.89
C ILE A 133 15.64 -12.69 -10.12
N ARG A 134 14.99 -13.57 -10.90
CA ARG A 134 15.55 -14.17 -12.13
C ARG A 134 15.94 -13.09 -13.15
N GLU A 135 15.07 -12.11 -13.33
CA GLU A 135 15.25 -10.97 -14.24
C GLU A 135 16.06 -9.82 -13.62
N ARG A 136 16.59 -10.00 -12.41
CA ARG A 136 17.47 -9.04 -11.71
C ARG A 136 16.85 -7.65 -11.50
N TYR A 137 15.55 -7.61 -11.20
CA TYR A 137 14.91 -6.40 -10.73
C TYR A 137 15.59 -5.89 -9.46
N ARG A 138 15.59 -4.58 -9.30
CA ARG A 138 16.12 -3.91 -8.11
C ARG A 138 15.01 -3.84 -7.07
N PHE A 139 15.32 -4.25 -5.85
CA PHE A 139 14.35 -4.30 -4.75
C PHE A 139 14.43 -3.03 -3.88
N TYR A 140 13.56 -2.93 -2.88
CA TYR A 140 13.53 -1.87 -1.85
C TYR A 140 13.05 -0.50 -2.35
N SER A 141 13.18 0.50 -1.47
CA SER A 141 12.64 1.85 -1.63
C SER A 141 13.07 2.56 -2.91
N PHE A 142 14.30 2.32 -3.37
CA PHE A 142 14.89 2.93 -4.57
C PHE A 142 15.03 1.96 -5.74
N GLY A 143 14.54 0.73 -5.57
CA GLY A 143 14.49 -0.25 -6.64
C GLY A 143 13.31 -0.01 -7.58
N ASP A 144 13.00 -1.02 -8.39
CA ASP A 144 11.92 -1.00 -9.36
C ASP A 144 10.54 -1.05 -8.66
N ALA A 145 9.49 -0.95 -9.48
CA ALA A 145 8.10 -0.96 -9.05
C ALA A 145 7.34 -2.14 -9.68
N MET A 146 6.27 -2.55 -9.00
CA MET A 146 5.25 -3.47 -9.49
C MET A 146 3.92 -2.71 -9.63
N LEU A 147 3.14 -3.10 -10.63
CA LEU A 147 1.74 -2.73 -10.79
C LEU A 147 0.92 -4.03 -10.72
N VAL A 148 0.02 -4.12 -9.73
CA VAL A 148 -0.91 -5.24 -9.55
C VAL A 148 -2.31 -4.77 -9.96
N LEU A 149 -2.94 -5.50 -10.88
CA LEU A 149 -4.21 -5.17 -11.53
C LEU A 149 -5.31 -6.18 -11.25
#